data_AF-A0A7X8AJY6-F1
#
_entry.id   AF-A0A7X8AJY6-F1
#
_cell.length_a   1.000
_cell.length_b   1.000
_cell.length_c   1.000
_cell.angle_alpha   90.00
_cell.angle_beta   90.00
_cell.angle_gamma   90.00
#
_symmetry.space_group_name_H-M   'P 1'
#
loop_
_entity.id
_entity.type
_entity.pdbx_description
1 polymer ?
#
loop_
_entity_poly.entity_id
_entity_poly.type
_entity_poly.pdbx_seq_one_letter_code
_entity_poly.pdbx_strand_id
1 'polypeptide(L)'
;MATACCGLYWLLVVSAAGSAPAPVEPGPPPDAVVISARKLMPPALRDIMERRQHVLLAAFRSTAPAADLPGARAELVNELTAMDRRLAGTPLFDEVVAGFGAIARRVCDHNTMGKFAESAEEHAYFTDFHNFVDCKHHRFVAVFNDYSPLLFVDDRSDLYLEAMAQRNRNYAHRIAALYREGGSSRTFDDRSPAFGLASLHFSHTITDIANLWLYCWRRANGDLTGTPFYSYSKKVPQGERSSP
;
A
#
# COMPACT_ATOMS: atom_id res chain seq x y z
N MET A 1 -74.68 -42.50 -9.20
CA MET A 1 -73.71 -42.76 -8.11
C MET A 1 -72.57 -43.58 -8.70
N ALA A 2 -71.35 -43.28 -8.25
CA ALA A 2 -70.06 -43.90 -8.60
C ALA A 2 -69.43 -43.45 -9.94
N THR A 3 -68.50 -42.50 -9.84
CA THR A 3 -67.44 -42.29 -10.83
C THR A 3 -66.10 -42.37 -10.11
N ALA A 4 -65.21 -43.18 -10.68
CA ALA A 4 -63.99 -43.69 -10.07
C ALA A 4 -62.86 -42.64 -9.95
N CYS A 5 -62.06 -42.83 -8.89
CA CYS A 5 -60.78 -42.18 -8.63
C CYS A 5 -59.72 -42.58 -9.66
N CYS A 6 -58.99 -41.60 -10.19
CA CYS A 6 -57.61 -41.77 -10.67
C CYS A 6 -56.79 -40.55 -10.21
N GLY A 7 -55.93 -40.76 -9.21
CA GLY A 7 -55.05 -39.75 -8.66
C GLY A 7 -53.83 -39.52 -9.56
N LEU A 8 -53.52 -38.25 -9.83
CA LEU A 8 -52.20 -37.82 -10.30
C LEU A 8 -51.44 -37.22 -9.11
N TYR A 9 -50.43 -37.93 -8.61
CA TYR A 9 -49.41 -37.39 -7.73
C TYR A 9 -48.37 -36.66 -8.60
N TRP A 10 -48.32 -35.34 -8.51
CA TRP A 10 -47.20 -34.56 -9.03
C TRP A 10 -46.06 -34.55 -8.01
N LEU A 11 -44.95 -35.21 -8.35
CA LEU A 11 -43.68 -35.10 -7.63
C LEU A 11 -43.08 -33.71 -7.92
N LEU A 12 -43.09 -32.83 -6.92
CA LEU A 12 -42.30 -31.60 -6.90
C LEU A 12 -40.83 -31.97 -6.70
N VAL A 13 -40.05 -31.95 -7.79
CA VAL A 13 -38.59 -31.96 -7.72
C VAL A 13 -38.14 -30.55 -7.34
N VAL A 14 -37.77 -30.37 -6.07
CA VAL A 14 -37.06 -29.17 -5.62
C VAL A 14 -35.60 -29.32 -6.05
N SER A 15 -35.24 -28.74 -7.19
CA SER A 15 -33.83 -28.55 -7.55
C SER A 15 -33.24 -27.47 -6.64
N ALA A 16 -32.49 -27.89 -5.61
CA ALA A 16 -31.58 -27.03 -4.90
C ALA A 16 -30.45 -26.61 -5.85
N ALA A 17 -30.64 -25.49 -6.55
CA ALA A 17 -29.56 -24.84 -7.27
C ALA A 17 -28.60 -24.26 -6.22
N GLY A 18 -27.57 -25.03 -5.88
CA GLY A 18 -26.43 -24.55 -5.12
C GLY A 18 -25.84 -23.36 -5.87
N SER A 19 -25.81 -22.19 -5.24
CA SER A 19 -25.10 -21.03 -5.74
C SER A 19 -23.62 -21.39 -5.85
N ALA A 20 -23.16 -21.65 -7.07
CA ALA A 20 -21.73 -21.76 -7.33
C ALA A 20 -21.07 -20.44 -6.92
N PRO A 21 -19.94 -20.46 -6.19
CA PRO A 21 -19.20 -19.23 -5.91
C PRO A 21 -18.83 -18.59 -7.25
N ALA A 22 -19.10 -17.28 -7.36
CA ALA A 22 -18.71 -16.51 -8.53
C ALA A 22 -17.20 -16.70 -8.78
N PRO A 23 -16.75 -16.84 -10.04
CA PRO A 23 -15.34 -16.90 -10.34
C PRO A 23 -14.65 -15.66 -9.78
N VAL A 24 -13.65 -15.88 -8.94
CA VAL A 24 -12.76 -14.81 -8.47
C VAL A 24 -11.98 -14.36 -9.70
N GLU A 25 -12.33 -13.19 -10.24
CA GLU A 25 -11.50 -12.60 -11.29
C GLU A 25 -10.08 -12.40 -10.74
N PRO A 26 -9.04 -12.84 -11.46
CA PRO A 26 -7.67 -12.60 -11.03
C PRO A 26 -7.46 -11.09 -10.92
N GLY A 27 -7.28 -10.60 -9.70
CA GLY A 27 -7.02 -9.18 -9.44
C GLY A 27 -5.77 -8.71 -10.19
N PRO A 28 -5.69 -7.42 -10.58
CA PRO A 28 -4.45 -6.86 -11.10
C PRO A 28 -3.28 -7.16 -10.14
N PRO A 29 -2.03 -7.32 -10.64
CA PRO A 29 -0.91 -7.56 -9.76
C PRO A 29 -0.73 -6.38 -8.78
N PRO A 30 -0.23 -6.63 -7.55
CA PRO A 30 -0.12 -5.67 -6.43
C PRO A 30 0.78 -4.45 -6.68
N ASP A 31 1.17 -4.21 -7.93
CA ASP A 31 2.00 -3.10 -8.39
C ASP A 31 1.25 -1.77 -8.47
N ALA A 32 -0.09 -1.78 -8.33
CA ALA A 32 -0.91 -0.58 -8.48
C ALA A 32 -0.49 0.56 -7.53
N VAL A 33 -0.08 0.22 -6.30
CA VAL A 33 0.45 1.21 -5.33
C VAL A 33 1.78 1.81 -5.80
N VAL A 34 2.66 1.00 -6.38
CA VAL A 34 3.99 1.40 -6.87
C VAL A 34 3.85 2.34 -8.07
N ILE A 35 3.00 1.97 -9.02
CA ILE A 35 2.72 2.77 -10.22
C ILE A 35 2.02 4.08 -9.85
N SER A 36 1.10 4.05 -8.88
CA SER A 36 0.43 5.26 -8.40
C SER A 36 1.40 6.20 -7.67
N ALA A 37 2.26 5.67 -6.80
CA ALA A 37 3.27 6.46 -6.11
C ALA A 37 4.27 7.13 -7.07
N ARG A 38 4.64 6.46 -8.16
CA ARG A 38 5.55 7.01 -9.18
C ARG A 38 5.02 8.30 -9.80
N LYS A 39 3.70 8.40 -10.00
CA LYS A 39 3.06 9.61 -10.57
C LYS A 39 3.29 10.86 -9.72
N LEU A 40 3.62 10.68 -8.44
CA LEU A 40 3.91 11.76 -7.50
C LEU A 40 5.38 12.20 -7.53
N MET A 41 6.27 11.49 -8.24
CA MET A 41 7.68 11.88 -8.31
C MET A 41 7.89 13.12 -9.21
N PRO A 42 8.98 13.90 -9.00
CA PRO A 42 9.37 14.96 -9.92
C PRO A 42 9.50 14.41 -11.35
N PRO A 43 9.18 15.19 -12.41
CA PRO A 43 9.19 14.72 -13.79
C PRO A 43 10.46 13.98 -14.21
N ALA A 44 11.64 14.53 -13.89
CA ALA A 44 12.91 13.90 -14.24
C ALA A 44 13.07 12.50 -13.61
N LEU A 45 12.74 12.36 -12.31
CA LEU A 45 12.81 11.08 -11.62
C LEU A 45 11.73 10.12 -12.15
N ARG A 46 10.53 10.62 -12.37
CA ARG A 46 9.40 9.86 -12.92
C ARG A 46 9.75 9.25 -14.28
N ASP A 47 10.34 10.03 -15.17
CA ASP A 47 10.77 9.57 -16.51
C ASP A 47 11.82 8.46 -16.41
N ILE A 48 12.78 8.59 -15.49
CA ILE A 48 13.79 7.55 -15.22
C ILE A 48 13.12 6.27 -14.77
N MET A 49 12.20 6.36 -13.81
CA MET A 49 11.45 5.23 -13.27
C MET A 49 10.49 4.60 -14.29
N GLU A 50 9.91 5.39 -15.19
CA GLU A 50 9.02 4.92 -16.26
C GLU A 50 9.77 4.08 -17.28
N ARG A 51 10.92 4.58 -17.76
CA ARG A 51 11.78 3.84 -18.69
C ARG A 51 12.32 2.54 -18.09
N ARG A 52 12.40 2.46 -16.76
CA ARG A 52 12.93 1.32 -15.99
C ARG A 52 11.86 0.64 -15.14
N GLN A 53 10.59 0.73 -15.53
CA GLN A 53 9.50 0.15 -14.74
C GLN A 53 9.71 -1.35 -14.47
N HIS A 54 10.29 -2.08 -15.43
CA HIS A 54 10.60 -3.50 -15.24
C HIS A 54 11.55 -3.74 -14.06
N VAL A 55 12.59 -2.90 -13.87
CA VAL A 55 13.52 -2.96 -12.74
C VAL A 55 12.81 -2.63 -11.44
N LEU A 56 11.99 -1.56 -11.44
CA LEU A 56 11.22 -1.11 -10.29
C LEU A 56 10.30 -2.23 -9.76
N LEU A 57 9.53 -2.83 -10.66
CA LEU A 57 8.57 -3.88 -10.32
C LEU A 57 9.27 -5.21 -10.01
N ALA A 58 10.37 -5.55 -10.70
CA ALA A 58 11.15 -6.74 -10.37
C ALA A 58 11.66 -6.67 -8.93
N ALA A 59 12.28 -5.56 -8.54
CA ALA A 59 12.78 -5.38 -7.18
C ALA A 59 11.64 -5.40 -6.14
N PHE A 60 10.53 -4.69 -6.41
CA PHE A 60 9.35 -4.71 -5.52
C PHE A 60 8.84 -6.14 -5.26
N ARG A 61 8.78 -6.97 -6.30
CA ARG A 61 8.28 -8.35 -6.22
C ARG A 61 9.30 -9.33 -5.63
N SER A 62 10.60 -9.13 -5.87
CA SER A 62 11.66 -10.04 -5.42
C SER A 62 12.13 -9.77 -3.99
N THR A 63 11.87 -8.57 -3.44
CA THR A 63 12.19 -8.26 -2.05
C THR A 63 11.31 -9.12 -1.12
N ALA A 64 11.95 -10.03 -0.38
CA ALA A 64 11.26 -10.96 0.52
C ALA A 64 10.51 -10.20 1.64
N PRO A 65 9.27 -10.58 1.98
CA PRO A 65 8.52 -9.94 3.07
C PRO A 65 9.25 -10.04 4.41
N ALA A 66 9.13 -8.98 5.22
CA ALA A 66 9.56 -9.04 6.61
C ALA A 66 8.66 -9.97 7.45
N ALA A 67 9.27 -10.76 8.34
CA ALA A 67 8.57 -11.76 9.17
C ALA A 67 7.60 -11.15 10.20
N ASP A 68 7.99 -10.06 10.86
CA ASP A 68 7.22 -9.38 11.91
C ASP A 68 7.26 -7.84 11.77
N LEU A 69 6.64 -7.11 12.69
CA LEU A 69 6.61 -5.64 12.67
C LEU A 69 7.98 -5.01 13.01
N PRO A 70 8.68 -5.42 14.09
CA PRO A 70 10.02 -4.91 14.37
C PRO A 70 10.98 -5.13 13.19
N GLY A 71 10.94 -6.31 12.57
CA GLY A 71 11.66 -6.66 11.37
C GLY A 71 11.29 -5.79 10.17
N ALA A 72 10.00 -5.54 9.94
CA ALA A 72 9.56 -4.65 8.85
C ALA A 72 10.16 -3.24 8.99
N ARG A 73 10.14 -2.70 10.21
CA ARG A 73 10.72 -1.39 10.50
C ARG A 73 12.23 -1.40 10.33
N ALA A 74 12.92 -2.40 10.88
CA ALA A 74 14.37 -2.53 10.76
C ALA A 74 14.82 -2.66 9.29
N GLU A 75 14.13 -3.49 8.50
CA GLU A 75 14.42 -3.67 7.08
C GLU A 75 14.11 -2.42 6.25
N LEU A 76 13.05 -1.68 6.57
CA LEU A 76 12.78 -0.39 5.91
C LEU A 76 13.89 0.62 6.22
N VAL A 77 14.32 0.73 7.48
CA VAL A 77 15.46 1.60 7.87
C VAL A 77 16.74 1.19 7.15
N ASN A 78 17.01 -0.12 7.06
CA ASN A 78 18.18 -0.64 6.35
C ASN A 78 18.12 -0.31 4.86
N GLU A 79 16.96 -0.41 4.22
CA GLU A 79 16.79 -0.08 2.80
C GLU A 79 16.94 1.43 2.54
N LEU A 80 16.39 2.28 3.41
CA LEU A 80 16.61 3.74 3.34
C LEU A 80 18.10 4.08 3.47
N THR A 81 18.80 3.44 4.41
CA THR A 81 20.24 3.63 4.60
C THR A 81 21.06 3.13 3.41
N ALA A 82 20.65 2.01 2.80
CA ALA A 82 21.28 1.47 1.59
C ALA A 82 21.06 2.41 0.39
N MET A 83 19.88 3.00 0.29
CA MET A 83 19.55 3.99 -0.74
C MET A 83 20.36 5.28 -0.59
N ASP A 84 20.50 5.81 0.63
CA ASP A 84 21.35 6.96 0.91
C ASP A 84 22.81 6.69 0.48
N ARG A 85 23.36 5.51 0.82
CA ARG A 85 24.71 5.09 0.38
C ARG A 85 24.83 4.99 -1.14
N ARG A 86 23.81 4.42 -1.79
CA ARG A 86 23.77 4.26 -3.26
C ARG A 86 23.75 5.62 -3.95
N LEU A 87 22.91 6.53 -3.50
CA LEU A 87 22.76 7.86 -4.08
C LEU A 87 23.96 8.79 -3.81
N ALA A 88 24.70 8.60 -2.72
CA ALA A 88 25.91 9.37 -2.42
C ALA A 88 27.12 9.01 -3.30
N GLY A 89 27.09 7.85 -3.98
CA GLY A 89 28.14 7.42 -4.90
C GLY A 89 27.91 7.87 -6.34
N THR A 90 28.32 7.02 -7.29
CA THR A 90 28.04 7.18 -8.73
C THR A 90 27.13 6.03 -9.19
N PRO A 91 25.85 6.03 -8.78
CA PRO A 91 25.01 4.86 -8.98
C PRO A 91 24.58 4.71 -10.44
N LEU A 92 24.42 3.45 -10.87
CA LEU A 92 23.67 3.18 -12.09
C LEU A 92 22.18 3.42 -11.80
N PHE A 93 21.46 4.04 -12.74
CA PHE A 93 20.03 4.31 -12.55
C PHE A 93 19.21 3.05 -12.28
N ASP A 94 19.61 1.89 -12.80
CA ASP A 94 18.93 0.62 -12.54
C ASP A 94 19.01 0.25 -11.06
N GLU A 95 20.15 0.46 -10.40
CA GLU A 95 20.31 0.19 -8.98
C GLU A 95 19.46 1.13 -8.12
N VAL A 96 19.37 2.41 -8.53
CA VAL A 96 18.53 3.42 -7.86
C VAL A 96 17.06 3.01 -7.99
N VAL A 97 16.62 2.66 -9.20
CA VAL A 97 15.24 2.25 -9.47
C VAL A 97 14.89 0.94 -8.76
N ALA A 98 15.82 -0.01 -8.69
CA ALA A 98 15.66 -1.22 -7.88
C ALA A 98 15.52 -0.90 -6.39
N GLY A 99 16.33 0.02 -5.86
CA GLY A 99 16.23 0.49 -4.48
C GLY A 99 14.87 1.11 -4.16
N PHE A 100 14.31 1.92 -5.08
CA PHE A 100 12.94 2.41 -4.92
C PHE A 100 11.90 1.28 -4.90
N GLY A 101 12.07 0.24 -5.71
CA GLY A 101 11.21 -0.94 -5.68
C GLY A 101 11.25 -1.67 -4.35
N ALA A 102 12.46 -1.87 -3.81
CA ALA A 102 12.66 -2.46 -2.49
C ALA A 102 12.03 -1.60 -1.37
N ILE A 103 12.24 -0.28 -1.38
CA ILE A 103 11.59 0.64 -0.42
C ILE A 103 10.06 0.48 -0.48
N ALA A 104 9.47 0.44 -1.67
CA ALA A 104 8.02 0.28 -1.79
C ALA A 104 7.52 -1.03 -1.19
N ARG A 105 8.27 -2.11 -1.34
CA ARG A 105 7.93 -3.40 -0.71
C ARG A 105 8.01 -3.29 0.80
N ARG A 106 9.07 -2.69 1.33
CA ARG A 106 9.25 -2.47 2.78
C ARG A 106 8.15 -1.60 3.38
N VAL A 107 7.67 -0.58 2.65
CA VAL A 107 6.50 0.20 3.06
C VAL A 107 5.25 -0.66 3.14
N CYS A 108 5.00 -1.50 2.13
CA CYS A 108 3.85 -2.43 2.17
C CYS A 108 3.95 -3.36 3.38
N ASP A 109 5.12 -3.96 3.61
CA ASP A 109 5.37 -4.83 4.76
C ASP A 109 5.17 -4.12 6.11
N HIS A 110 5.54 -2.84 6.19
CA HIS A 110 5.36 -2.02 7.39
C HIS A 110 3.90 -1.62 7.60
N ASN A 111 3.13 -1.53 6.51
CA ASN A 111 1.71 -1.20 6.54
C ASN A 111 0.81 -2.44 6.72
N THR A 112 1.33 -3.65 6.57
CA THR A 112 0.55 -4.90 6.71
C THR A 112 -0.12 -5.02 8.08
N MET A 113 -1.46 -4.98 8.08
CA MET A 113 -2.27 -5.00 9.30
C MET A 113 -2.13 -6.30 10.11
N GLY A 114 -1.88 -7.42 9.44
CA GLY A 114 -1.72 -8.74 10.06
C GLY A 114 -0.61 -8.81 11.12
N LYS A 115 0.34 -7.86 11.09
CA LYS A 115 1.43 -7.75 12.06
C LYS A 115 1.02 -7.10 13.39
N PHE A 116 -0.19 -6.55 13.46
CA PHE A 116 -0.78 -5.99 14.68
C PHE A 116 -1.84 -6.92 15.29
N ALA A 117 -2.01 -8.15 14.78
CA ALA A 117 -2.95 -9.10 15.34
C ALA A 117 -2.53 -9.54 16.75
N GLU A 118 -3.48 -9.49 17.69
CA GLU A 118 -3.28 -9.94 19.06
C GLU A 118 -3.68 -11.41 19.27
N SER A 119 -4.39 -12.00 18.31
CA SER A 119 -4.85 -13.39 18.34
C SER A 119 -4.83 -14.04 16.96
N ALA A 120 -4.90 -15.38 16.92
CA ALA A 120 -5.03 -16.14 15.67
C ALA A 120 -6.33 -15.78 14.92
N GLU A 121 -7.38 -15.42 15.66
CA GLU A 121 -8.65 -14.98 15.09
C GLU A 121 -8.51 -13.63 14.39
N GLU A 122 -7.87 -12.64 15.03
CA GLU A 122 -7.60 -11.35 14.39
C GLU A 122 -6.69 -11.49 13.17
N HIS A 123 -5.71 -12.40 13.24
CA HIS A 123 -4.87 -12.71 12.09
C HIS A 123 -5.71 -13.22 10.90
N ALA A 124 -6.74 -14.04 11.16
CA ALA A 124 -7.69 -14.47 10.13
C ALA A 124 -8.53 -13.30 9.59
N TYR A 125 -8.97 -12.36 10.44
CA TYR A 125 -9.68 -11.16 10.00
C TYR A 125 -8.84 -10.32 9.02
N PHE A 126 -7.57 -10.09 9.34
CA PHE A 126 -6.69 -9.29 8.49
C PHE A 126 -6.32 -10.01 7.19
N THR A 127 -6.21 -11.34 7.22
CA THR A 127 -6.02 -12.15 6.02
C THR A 127 -7.24 -12.04 5.09
N ASP A 128 -8.45 -12.18 5.63
CA ASP A 128 -9.68 -12.03 4.86
C ASP A 128 -9.86 -10.61 4.32
N PHE A 129 -9.51 -9.59 5.11
CA PHE A 129 -9.53 -8.20 4.67
C PHE A 129 -8.51 -7.90 3.57
N HIS A 130 -7.32 -8.51 3.62
CA HIS A 130 -6.33 -8.38 2.56
C HIS A 130 -6.87 -8.92 1.23
N ASN A 131 -7.54 -10.07 1.24
CA ASN A 131 -8.19 -10.62 0.04
C ASN A 131 -9.26 -9.65 -0.51
N PHE A 132 -10.03 -9.01 0.38
CA PHE A 132 -11.00 -7.99 -0.02
C PHE A 132 -10.33 -6.77 -0.69
N VAL A 133 -9.23 -6.27 -0.11
CA VAL A 133 -8.42 -5.18 -0.67
C VAL A 133 -7.91 -5.56 -2.06
N ASP A 134 -7.33 -6.75 -2.21
CA ASP A 134 -6.79 -7.24 -3.48
C ASP A 134 -7.88 -7.36 -4.56
N CYS A 135 -9.08 -7.81 -4.21
CA CYS A 135 -10.19 -7.88 -5.16
C CYS A 135 -10.71 -6.49 -5.57
N LYS A 136 -10.67 -5.51 -4.65
CA LYS A 136 -11.34 -4.21 -4.83
C LYS A 136 -10.41 -3.07 -5.20
N HIS A 137 -9.09 -3.25 -5.19
CA HIS A 137 -8.15 -2.14 -5.33
C HIS A 137 -8.30 -1.33 -6.62
N HIS A 138 -8.72 -1.96 -7.72
CA HIS A 138 -8.99 -1.28 -8.99
C HIS A 138 -10.15 -0.28 -8.93
N ARG A 139 -10.99 -0.34 -7.89
CA ARG A 139 -12.12 0.57 -7.65
C ARG A 139 -11.76 1.72 -6.72
N PHE A 140 -10.62 1.67 -6.04
CA PHE A 140 -10.20 2.73 -5.14
C PHE A 140 -9.73 3.94 -5.95
N VAL A 141 -10.21 5.12 -5.55
CA VAL A 141 -9.63 6.37 -6.03
C VAL A 141 -8.42 6.67 -5.15
N ALA A 142 -7.23 6.60 -5.74
CA ALA A 142 -6.00 6.94 -5.03
C ALA A 142 -5.99 8.44 -4.69
N VAL A 143 -5.94 8.74 -3.40
CA VAL A 143 -5.80 10.11 -2.89
C VAL A 143 -4.39 10.28 -2.34
N PHE A 144 -3.71 11.34 -2.77
CA PHE A 144 -2.46 11.78 -2.14
C PHE A 144 -2.80 12.78 -1.04
N ASN A 145 -2.30 12.55 0.17
CA ASN A 145 -2.59 13.44 1.29
C ASN A 145 -1.67 14.66 1.28
N ASP A 146 -0.40 14.44 1.58
CA ASP A 146 0.64 15.47 1.54
C ASP A 146 2.02 14.82 1.64
N TYR A 147 3.05 15.61 1.34
CA TYR A 147 4.40 15.34 1.81
C TYR A 147 4.51 15.71 3.28
N SER A 148 5.20 14.90 4.07
CA SER A 148 5.21 15.00 5.52
C SER A 148 6.26 16.00 6.03
N PRO A 149 5.90 16.95 6.91
CA PRO A 149 6.88 17.87 7.49
C PRO A 149 7.95 17.14 8.29
N LEU A 150 7.64 15.97 8.88
CA LEU A 150 8.64 15.13 9.56
C LEU A 150 9.80 14.74 8.63
N LEU A 151 9.54 14.53 7.34
CA LEU A 151 10.57 14.15 6.36
C LEU A 151 11.22 15.36 5.69
N PHE A 152 10.46 16.43 5.44
CA PHE A 152 10.91 17.54 4.58
C PHE A 152 11.31 18.81 5.34
N VAL A 153 10.88 18.96 6.59
CA VAL A 153 11.24 20.06 7.48
C VAL A 153 12.17 19.58 8.59
N ASP A 154 11.78 18.50 9.28
CA ASP A 154 12.46 18.05 10.50
C ASP A 154 13.56 17.02 10.25
N ASP A 155 13.58 16.39 9.07
CA ASP A 155 14.51 15.29 8.70
C ASP A 155 14.45 14.09 9.68
N ARG A 156 13.27 13.83 10.23
CA ARG A 156 12.96 12.79 11.24
C ARG A 156 12.22 11.61 10.63
N SER A 157 12.94 10.83 9.81
CA SER A 157 12.42 9.58 9.25
C SER A 157 11.98 8.58 10.33
N ASP A 158 12.67 8.55 11.47
CA ASP A 158 12.33 7.69 12.61
C ASP A 158 10.93 7.99 13.18
N LEU A 159 10.58 9.27 13.34
CA LEU A 159 9.26 9.72 13.79
C LEU A 159 8.20 9.49 12.72
N TYR A 160 8.56 9.64 11.44
CA TYR A 160 7.65 9.33 10.34
C TYR A 160 7.25 7.85 10.32
N LEU A 161 8.22 6.95 10.48
CA LEU A 161 7.95 5.50 10.55
C LEU A 161 7.09 5.14 11.78
N GLU A 162 7.31 5.81 12.93
CA GLU A 162 6.43 5.62 14.10
C GLU A 162 5.00 6.09 13.83
N ALA A 163 4.83 7.25 13.17
CA ALA A 163 3.53 7.75 12.78
C ALA A 163 2.81 6.80 11.79
N MET A 164 3.56 6.20 10.86
CA MET A 164 3.04 5.14 9.98
C MET A 164 2.57 3.93 10.80
N ALA A 165 3.37 3.43 11.73
CA ALA A 165 3.00 2.28 12.58
C ALA A 165 1.74 2.59 13.40
N GLN A 166 1.67 3.75 14.04
CA GLN A 166 0.51 4.15 14.84
C GLN A 166 -0.76 4.26 13.99
N ARG A 167 -0.66 4.82 12.78
CA ARG A 167 -1.80 4.90 11.86
C ARG A 167 -2.30 3.51 11.47
N ASN A 168 -1.39 2.56 11.17
CA ASN A 168 -1.79 1.20 10.81
C ASN A 168 -2.35 0.40 12.01
N ARG A 169 -1.84 0.61 13.23
CA ARG A 169 -2.46 0.10 14.47
C ARG A 169 -3.92 0.55 14.59
N ASN A 170 -4.17 1.83 14.35
CA ASN A 170 -5.54 2.38 14.40
C ASN A 170 -6.44 1.76 13.32
N TYR A 171 -5.92 1.46 12.13
CA TYR A 171 -6.68 0.73 11.11
C TYR A 171 -6.96 -0.71 11.51
N ALA A 172 -5.95 -1.43 11.99
CA ALA A 172 -6.10 -2.80 12.45
C ALA A 172 -7.22 -2.91 13.51
N HIS A 173 -7.23 -2.00 14.50
CA HIS A 173 -8.28 -1.95 15.51
C HIS A 173 -9.69 -1.73 14.90
N ARG A 174 -9.83 -0.80 13.96
CA ARG A 174 -11.13 -0.52 13.30
C ARG A 174 -11.60 -1.68 12.44
N ILE A 175 -10.69 -2.33 11.72
CA ILE A 175 -11.00 -3.51 10.91
C ILE A 175 -11.40 -4.67 11.81
N ALA A 176 -10.63 -4.97 12.86
CA ALA A 176 -10.98 -6.03 13.80
C ALA A 176 -12.38 -5.81 14.41
N ALA A 177 -12.75 -4.57 14.75
CA ALA A 177 -14.09 -4.24 15.21
C ALA A 177 -15.19 -4.63 14.20
N LEU A 178 -15.02 -4.32 12.92
CA LEU A 178 -15.98 -4.70 11.86
C LEU A 178 -16.16 -6.21 11.75
N TYR A 179 -15.07 -6.98 11.90
CA TYR A 179 -15.14 -8.45 11.87
C TYR A 179 -15.81 -9.03 13.11
N ARG A 180 -15.53 -8.48 14.30
CA ARG A 180 -16.21 -8.89 15.55
C ARG A 180 -17.72 -8.62 15.51
N GLU A 181 -18.16 -7.63 14.74
CA GLU A 181 -19.58 -7.35 14.47
C GLU A 181 -20.21 -8.30 13.43
N GLY A 182 -19.46 -9.31 12.95
CA GLY A 182 -19.93 -10.30 11.98
C GLY A 182 -19.58 -9.97 10.53
N GLY A 183 -18.70 -8.98 10.28
CA GLY A 183 -18.20 -8.64 8.95
C GLY A 183 -17.32 -9.73 8.34
N SER A 184 -17.30 -9.81 7.01
CA SER A 184 -16.38 -10.65 6.24
C SER A 184 -16.18 -10.07 4.84
N SER A 185 -15.09 -10.44 4.18
CA SER A 185 -14.82 -10.10 2.77
C SER A 185 -15.96 -10.48 1.83
N ARG A 186 -16.73 -11.53 2.17
CA ARG A 186 -17.88 -12.01 1.40
C ARG A 186 -19.09 -11.11 1.51
N THR A 187 -19.23 -10.39 2.63
CA THR A 187 -20.37 -9.51 2.90
C THR A 187 -20.04 -8.04 2.65
N PHE A 188 -18.75 -7.68 2.61
CA PHE A 188 -18.32 -6.33 2.30
C PHE A 188 -18.54 -5.99 0.83
N ASP A 189 -19.08 -4.80 0.60
CA ASP A 189 -19.25 -4.20 -0.72
C ASP A 189 -18.72 -2.76 -0.72
N ASP A 190 -18.90 -2.07 -1.84
CA ASP A 190 -18.46 -0.69 -2.04
C ASP A 190 -19.19 0.35 -1.17
N ARG A 191 -20.28 -0.03 -0.51
CA ARG A 191 -21.05 0.81 0.41
C ARG A 191 -20.68 0.53 1.87
N SER A 192 -19.94 -0.55 2.13
CA SER A 192 -19.53 -0.95 3.47
C SER A 192 -18.44 -0.04 4.06
N PRO A 193 -18.39 0.11 5.40
CA PRO A 193 -17.27 0.79 6.07
C PRO A 193 -15.90 0.17 5.74
N ALA A 194 -15.86 -1.14 5.48
CA ALA A 194 -14.64 -1.86 5.10
C ALA A 194 -14.05 -1.33 3.79
N PHE A 195 -14.88 -0.99 2.80
CA PHE A 195 -14.41 -0.36 1.56
C PHE A 195 -13.77 1.00 1.81
N GLY A 196 -14.38 1.83 2.65
CA GLY A 196 -13.81 3.13 3.02
C GLY A 196 -12.45 2.99 3.72
N LEU A 197 -12.32 2.06 4.65
CA LEU A 197 -11.05 1.77 5.34
C LEU A 197 -9.99 1.19 4.38
N ALA A 198 -10.39 0.31 3.45
CA ALA A 198 -9.51 -0.25 2.44
C ALA A 198 -8.97 0.83 1.49
N SER A 199 -9.84 1.69 0.96
CA SER A 199 -9.45 2.81 0.09
C SER A 199 -8.52 3.80 0.79
N LEU A 200 -8.75 4.05 2.08
CA LEU A 200 -7.91 4.94 2.89
C LEU A 200 -6.54 4.31 3.18
N HIS A 201 -6.48 3.03 3.50
CA HIS A 201 -5.23 2.29 3.68
C HIS A 201 -4.41 2.25 2.38
N PHE A 202 -5.07 2.01 1.23
CA PHE A 202 -4.45 2.02 -0.09
C PHE A 202 -3.83 3.40 -0.42
N SER A 203 -4.60 4.47 -0.20
CA SER A 203 -4.15 5.85 -0.41
C SER A 203 -2.97 6.25 0.49
N HIS A 204 -3.01 5.86 1.77
CA HIS A 204 -1.88 6.09 2.68
C HIS A 204 -0.64 5.32 2.27
N THR A 205 -0.78 4.07 1.81
CA THR A 205 0.37 3.29 1.33
C THR A 205 1.04 3.96 0.13
N ILE A 206 0.25 4.47 -0.84
CA ILE A 206 0.77 5.27 -1.96
C ILE A 206 1.50 6.52 -1.47
N THR A 207 0.90 7.23 -0.52
CA THR A 207 1.46 8.44 0.08
C THR A 207 2.77 8.15 0.82
N ASP A 208 2.87 7.06 1.57
CA ASP A 208 4.08 6.65 2.30
C ASP A 208 5.23 6.29 1.34
N ILE A 209 4.93 5.54 0.29
CA ILE A 209 5.91 5.19 -0.76
C ILE A 209 6.45 6.48 -1.39
N ALA A 210 5.57 7.38 -1.82
CA ALA A 210 5.97 8.64 -2.44
C ALA A 210 6.78 9.53 -1.47
N ASN A 211 6.38 9.60 -0.20
CA ASN A 211 7.09 10.35 0.83
C ASN A 211 8.53 9.86 1.00
N LEU A 212 8.73 8.54 1.15
CA LEU A 212 10.06 7.97 1.36
C LEU A 212 10.92 7.99 0.10
N TRP A 213 10.34 7.78 -1.08
CA TRP A 213 11.07 7.93 -2.35
C TRP A 213 11.58 9.35 -2.55
N LEU A 214 10.70 10.34 -2.40
CA LEU A 214 11.08 11.74 -2.56
C LEU A 214 12.04 12.21 -1.46
N TYR A 215 11.90 11.68 -0.24
CA TYR A 215 12.83 11.93 0.87
C TYR A 215 14.26 11.48 0.52
N CYS A 216 14.45 10.25 0.05
CA CYS A 216 15.76 9.75 -0.40
C CYS A 216 16.31 10.59 -1.56
N TRP A 217 15.48 10.88 -2.57
CA TRP A 217 15.89 11.66 -3.74
C TRP A 217 16.34 13.09 -3.35
N ARG A 218 15.58 13.76 -2.47
CA ARG A 218 15.92 15.09 -1.95
C ARG A 218 17.25 15.08 -1.21
N ARG A 219 17.48 14.09 -0.33
CA ARG A 219 18.71 14.00 0.47
C ARG A 219 19.96 13.83 -0.39
N ALA A 220 19.80 13.24 -1.57
CA ALA A 220 20.85 13.13 -2.58
C ALA A 220 21.00 14.37 -3.49
N ASN A 221 20.37 15.49 -3.14
CA ASN A 221 20.31 16.69 -3.99
C ASN A 221 19.67 16.46 -5.37
N GLY A 222 18.77 15.48 -5.45
CA GLY A 222 18.01 15.20 -6.66
C GLY A 222 17.11 16.36 -7.08
N ASP A 223 16.81 16.47 -8.37
CA ASP A 223 15.95 17.54 -8.88
C ASP A 223 14.50 17.36 -8.42
N LEU A 224 13.98 18.37 -7.71
CA LEU A 224 12.61 18.44 -7.21
C LEU A 224 11.70 19.34 -8.05
N THR A 225 12.22 19.90 -9.14
CA THR A 225 11.48 20.85 -9.98
C THR A 225 10.25 20.17 -10.59
N GLY A 226 9.08 20.81 -10.47
CA GLY A 226 7.83 20.27 -10.99
C GLY A 226 7.24 19.08 -10.21
N THR A 227 7.71 18.83 -8.98
CA THR A 227 7.09 17.81 -8.11
C THR A 227 5.62 18.16 -7.83
N PRO A 228 4.66 17.27 -8.15
CA PRO A 228 3.24 17.52 -7.87
C PRO A 228 2.99 17.76 -6.38
N PHE A 229 2.16 18.75 -6.03
CA PHE A 229 1.74 19.04 -4.64
C PHE A 229 2.89 19.36 -3.65
N TYR A 230 4.12 19.60 -4.13
CA TYR A 230 5.25 19.90 -3.26
C TYR A 230 5.18 21.33 -2.72
N SER A 231 5.01 21.46 -1.41
CA SER A 231 4.76 22.72 -0.71
C SER A 231 5.99 23.31 -0.02
N TYR A 232 7.14 22.60 -0.02
CA TYR A 232 8.33 23.04 0.68
C TYR A 232 9.25 23.89 -0.20
N SER A 233 9.70 25.01 0.34
CA SER A 233 10.68 25.85 -0.35
C SER A 233 12.02 25.11 -0.49
N LYS A 234 12.71 25.26 -1.63
CA LYS A 234 14.12 24.88 -1.75
C LYS A 234 14.88 25.74 -0.74
N LYS A 235 15.19 25.23 0.46
CA LYS A 235 16.18 25.90 1.32
C LYS A 235 17.48 25.95 0.54
N VAL A 236 17.81 27.12 0.01
CA VAL A 236 19.17 27.43 -0.44
C VAL A 236 20.05 27.27 0.80
N PRO A 237 21.11 26.46 0.79
CA PRO A 237 22.06 26.45 1.89
C PRO A 237 22.47 27.90 2.11
N GLN A 238 22.29 28.42 3.33
CA GLN A 238 22.95 29.66 3.73
C GLN A 238 24.45 29.37 3.72
N GLY A 239 25.06 29.42 2.54
CA GLY A 239 26.46 29.75 2.42
C GLY A 239 26.56 31.13 3.01
N GLU A 240 27.29 31.22 4.13
CA GLU A 240 27.83 32.46 4.64
C GLU A 240 28.30 33.29 3.44
N ARG A 241 27.56 34.35 3.14
CA ARG A 241 28.07 35.41 2.28
C ARG A 241 29.23 36.00 3.06
N SER A 242 30.42 35.56 2.70
CA SER A 242 31.64 36.32 2.94
C SER A 242 31.43 37.74 2.43
N SER A 243 31.74 38.73 3.26
CA SER A 243 32.05 40.10 2.85
C SER A 243 32.54 40.86 4.08
N PRO A 244 33.40 41.87 3.91
CA PRO A 244 34.60 41.97 3.09
C PRO A 244 35.88 41.98 3.95
#